data_AF-F2WYK8-F1
#
_entry.id   AF-F2WYK8-F1
#
_cell.length_a   1.000
_cell.length_b   1.000
_cell.length_c   1.000
_cell.angle_alpha   90.00
_cell.angle_beta   90.00
_cell.angle_gamma   90.00
#
_symmetry.space_group_name_H-M   'P 1'
#
loop_
_entity.id
_entity.type
_entity.pdbx_description
1 polymer ?
#
loop_
_entity_poly.entity_id
_entity_poly.type
_entity_poly.pdbx_seq_one_letter_code
_entity_poly.pdbx_strand_id
1 'polypeptide(L)'
;GLNPSAVVLVATIRALKYNGGVKKEDLKVENLHALKKGFVNLEKHIENIRKFGVPVIVAINHFDTDTHEEVEYIKSRCGAMDVEVAFSQVFAKGGAGGVELAEKLVHMINTKPSKFSTLYDVNWPIKKKIETIAHEIYGASSVTYAPAADKAIKKIEEMELDKLPIC
;
A
#
# COMPACT_ATOMS: atom_id res chain seq x y z
N GLY A 1 -3.98 -22.25 -0.16
CA GLY A 1 -4.52 -20.92 -0.51
C GLY A 1 -3.78 -20.38 -1.72
N LEU A 2 -4.16 -19.20 -2.20
CA LEU A 2 -3.43 -18.49 -3.26
C LEU A 2 -2.18 -17.82 -2.67
N ASN A 3 -1.10 -17.76 -3.45
CA ASN A 3 0.16 -17.13 -3.06
C ASN A 3 0.54 -16.06 -4.09
N PRO A 4 0.40 -14.76 -3.79
CA PRO A 4 0.72 -13.69 -4.74
C PRO A 4 2.22 -13.66 -5.07
N SER A 5 2.55 -13.61 -6.35
CA SER A 5 3.94 -13.51 -6.83
C SER A 5 4.51 -12.10 -6.75
N ALA A 6 3.67 -11.09 -6.86
CA ALA A 6 4.03 -9.68 -6.77
C ALA A 6 2.79 -8.82 -6.48
N VAL A 7 2.99 -7.58 -6.05
CA VAL A 7 1.96 -6.56 -5.84
C VAL A 7 2.30 -5.31 -6.64
N VAL A 8 1.32 -4.80 -7.38
CA VAL A 8 1.40 -3.48 -8.01
C VAL A 8 0.69 -2.48 -7.10
N LEU A 9 1.44 -1.51 -6.56
CA LEU A 9 0.91 -0.44 -5.73
C LEU A 9 0.71 0.82 -6.58
N VAL A 10 -0.55 1.14 -6.88
CA VAL A 10 -0.90 2.27 -7.75
C VAL A 10 -0.98 3.58 -6.96
N ALA A 11 -0.41 4.65 -7.50
CA ALA A 11 -0.54 6.01 -6.97
C ALA A 11 -0.58 7.07 -8.08
N THR A 12 -0.83 8.32 -7.71
CA THR A 12 -0.73 9.50 -8.59
C THR A 12 -0.01 10.62 -7.86
N ILE A 13 0.76 11.46 -8.56
CA ILE A 13 1.42 12.63 -7.96
C ILE A 13 0.40 13.54 -7.27
N ARG A 14 -0.76 13.74 -7.89
CA ARG A 14 -1.88 14.51 -7.30
C ARG A 14 -2.37 13.93 -5.97
N ALA A 15 -2.58 12.61 -5.88
CA ALA A 15 -3.02 11.99 -4.63
C ALA A 15 -1.97 12.13 -3.52
N LEU A 16 -0.68 12.04 -3.88
CA LEU A 16 0.40 12.25 -2.93
C LEU A 16 0.45 13.72 -2.47
N LYS A 17 0.30 14.70 -3.37
CA LYS A 17 0.14 16.12 -3.00
C LYS A 17 -1.05 16.37 -2.09
N TYR A 18 -2.18 15.72 -2.37
CA TYR A 18 -3.38 15.78 -1.53
C TYR A 18 -3.10 15.27 -0.11
N ASN A 19 -2.42 14.12 0.03
CA ASN A 19 -1.95 13.61 1.32
C ASN A 19 -0.94 14.55 2.01
N GLY A 20 -0.23 15.37 1.23
CA GLY A 20 0.63 16.46 1.72
C GLY A 20 -0.13 17.69 2.23
N GLY A 21 -1.45 17.75 2.01
CA GLY A 21 -2.33 18.84 2.45
C GLY A 21 -2.74 19.83 1.34
N VAL A 22 -2.46 19.54 0.06
CA VAL A 22 -2.94 20.38 -1.05
C VAL A 22 -4.43 20.15 -1.26
N LYS A 23 -5.18 21.24 -1.42
CA LYS A 23 -6.62 21.16 -1.70
C LYS A 23 -6.88 20.60 -3.08
N LYS A 24 -8.05 19.99 -3.29
CA LYS A 24 -8.38 19.27 -4.52
C LYS A 24 -8.30 20.16 -5.77
N GLU A 25 -8.61 21.45 -5.62
CA GLU A 25 -8.66 22.44 -6.70
C GLU A 25 -7.24 22.81 -7.19
N ASP A 26 -6.23 22.69 -6.32
CA ASP A 26 -4.87 23.15 -6.55
C ASP A 26 -3.91 22.03 -7.01
N LEU A 27 -4.41 20.79 -7.14
CA LEU A 27 -3.58 19.60 -7.42
C LEU A 27 -2.87 19.60 -8.79
N LYS A 28 -3.29 20.48 -9.70
CA LYS A 28 -2.68 20.62 -11.04
C LYS A 28 -1.41 21.48 -11.03
N VAL A 29 -1.19 22.26 -9.97
CA VAL A 29 0.01 23.08 -9.81
C VAL A 29 1.11 22.23 -9.20
N GLU A 30 2.34 22.40 -9.68
CA GLU A 30 3.51 21.76 -9.08
C GLU A 30 3.61 22.10 -7.59
N ASN A 31 3.84 21.09 -6.75
CA ASN A 31 4.15 21.33 -5.34
C ASN A 31 5.03 20.20 -4.77
N LEU A 32 6.34 20.32 -4.99
CA LEU A 32 7.32 19.35 -4.55
C LEU A 32 7.36 19.19 -3.01
N HIS A 33 7.09 20.28 -2.27
CA HIS A 33 7.05 20.23 -0.80
C HIS A 33 5.88 19.38 -0.30
N ALA A 34 4.68 19.60 -0.84
CA ALA A 34 3.52 18.78 -0.48
C ALA A 34 3.67 17.33 -0.95
N LEU A 35 4.23 17.12 -2.15
CA LEU A 35 4.54 15.78 -2.64
C LEU A 35 5.44 15.03 -1.65
N LYS A 36 6.55 15.63 -1.21
CA LYS A 36 7.44 15.08 -0.18
C LYS A 36 6.70 14.74 1.10
N LYS A 37 5.85 15.66 1.59
CA LYS A 37 5.10 15.47 2.82
C LYS A 37 4.06 14.35 2.72
N GLY A 38 3.39 14.19 1.59
CA GLY A 38 2.38 13.16 1.39
C GLY A 38 2.92 11.82 0.88
N PHE A 39 4.17 11.79 0.42
CA PHE A 39 4.84 10.55 -0.01
C PHE A 39 4.90 9.50 1.10
N VAL A 40 4.92 9.92 2.38
CA VAL A 40 4.88 9.04 3.56
C VAL A 40 3.70 8.05 3.53
N ASN A 41 2.58 8.41 2.90
CA ASN A 41 1.46 7.49 2.72
C ASN A 41 1.83 6.31 1.82
N LEU A 42 2.52 6.57 0.71
CA LEU A 42 3.01 5.53 -0.19
C LEU A 42 4.07 4.66 0.50
N GLU A 43 4.97 5.29 1.27
CA GLU A 43 6.00 4.58 2.05
C GLU A 43 5.38 3.59 3.02
N LYS A 44 4.34 4.01 3.76
CA LYS A 44 3.67 3.11 4.71
C LYS A 44 3.00 1.93 4.01
N HIS A 45 2.39 2.13 2.84
CA HIS A 45 1.83 1.03 2.07
C HIS A 45 2.90 0.06 1.54
N ILE A 46 4.05 0.56 1.10
CA ILE A 46 5.20 -0.27 0.71
C ILE A 46 5.67 -1.11 1.91
N GLU A 47 5.84 -0.49 3.08
CA GLU A 47 6.22 -1.19 4.32
C GLU A 47 5.20 -2.29 4.65
N ASN A 48 3.91 -1.97 4.57
CA ASN A 48 2.84 -2.93 4.87
C ASN A 48 2.86 -4.13 3.93
N ILE A 49 3.04 -3.93 2.62
CA ILE A 49 3.13 -5.03 1.65
C ILE A 49 4.34 -5.93 1.95
N ARG A 50 5.47 -5.34 2.33
CA ARG A 50 6.69 -6.07 2.69
C ARG A 50 6.50 -6.98 3.91
N LYS A 51 5.62 -6.64 4.85
CA LYS A 51 5.28 -7.51 6.00
C LYS A 51 4.67 -8.85 5.56
N PHE A 52 4.03 -8.90 4.40
CA PHE A 52 3.52 -10.14 3.82
C PHE A 52 4.57 -10.92 3.03
N GLY A 53 5.81 -10.41 2.88
CA GLY A 53 6.88 -11.10 2.15
C GLY A 53 6.71 -11.12 0.63
N VAL A 54 5.91 -10.19 0.08
CA VAL A 54 5.61 -10.12 -1.36
C VAL A 54 6.39 -8.98 -2.04
N PRO A 55 7.04 -9.23 -3.20
CA PRO A 55 7.66 -8.18 -4.00
C PRO A 55 6.65 -7.10 -4.40
N VAL A 56 7.07 -5.83 -4.33
CA VAL A 56 6.22 -4.68 -4.65
C VAL A 56 6.86 -3.81 -5.72
N ILE A 57 6.05 -3.42 -6.71
CA ILE A 57 6.35 -2.38 -7.70
C ILE A 57 5.35 -1.25 -7.54
N VAL A 58 5.81 -0.01 -7.64
CA VAL A 58 4.94 1.16 -7.65
C VAL A 58 4.57 1.51 -9.09
N ALA A 59 3.28 1.69 -9.35
CA ALA A 59 2.79 2.20 -10.62
C ALA A 59 2.24 3.62 -10.43
N ILE A 60 2.88 4.62 -11.02
CA ILE A 60 2.36 5.98 -11.00
C ILE A 60 1.53 6.21 -12.26
N ASN A 61 0.23 6.39 -12.10
CA ASN A 61 -0.61 6.82 -13.21
C ASN A 61 -0.28 8.28 -13.54
N HIS A 62 0.27 8.49 -14.73
CA HIS A 62 0.78 9.78 -15.18
C HIS A 62 -0.34 10.67 -15.72
N PHE A 63 -0.28 11.95 -15.36
CA PHE A 63 -1.14 13.01 -15.88
C PHE A 63 -0.30 14.10 -16.55
N ASP A 64 -0.87 14.81 -17.53
CA ASP A 64 -0.18 15.88 -18.28
C ASP A 64 0.30 17.05 -17.41
N THR A 65 -0.23 17.17 -16.19
CA THR A 65 0.15 18.20 -15.20
C THR A 65 1.29 17.77 -14.28
N ASP A 66 1.72 16.51 -14.36
CA ASP A 66 2.81 15.99 -13.55
C ASP A 66 4.15 16.51 -14.09
N THR A 67 4.92 17.22 -13.26
CA THR A 67 6.17 17.84 -13.71
C THR A 67 7.35 16.88 -13.66
N HIS A 68 8.43 17.23 -14.37
CA HIS A 68 9.65 16.43 -14.39
C HIS A 68 10.24 16.29 -12.99
N GLU A 69 10.26 17.37 -12.23
CA GLU A 69 10.78 17.45 -10.87
C GLU A 69 9.99 16.56 -9.89
N GLU A 70 8.67 16.52 -10.02
CA GLU A 70 7.80 15.63 -9.24
C GLU A 70 8.02 14.16 -9.57
N VAL A 71 8.18 13.84 -10.87
CA VAL A 71 8.49 12.50 -11.38
C VAL A 71 9.84 12.01 -10.86
N GLU A 72 10.89 12.82 -10.99
CA GLU A 72 12.24 12.45 -10.56
C GLU A 72 12.34 12.29 -9.04
N TYR A 73 11.61 13.09 -8.27
CA TYR A 73 11.52 12.89 -6.83
C TYR A 73 10.94 11.51 -6.48
N ILE A 74 9.84 11.10 -7.13
CA ILE A 74 9.25 9.78 -6.87
C ILE A 74 10.24 8.66 -7.24
N LYS A 75 10.90 8.76 -8.39
CA LYS A 75 11.91 7.77 -8.82
C LYS A 75 13.03 7.64 -7.80
N SER A 76 13.61 8.77 -7.42
CA SER A 76 14.69 8.83 -6.44
C SER A 76 14.26 8.23 -5.11
N ARG A 77 13.06 8.59 -4.61
CA ARG A 77 12.59 8.14 -3.31
C ARG A 77 12.23 6.65 -3.29
N CYS A 78 11.59 6.13 -4.34
CA CYS A 78 11.33 4.68 -4.47
C CYS A 78 12.65 3.91 -4.60
N GLY A 79 13.60 4.41 -5.40
CA GLY A 79 14.92 3.79 -5.57
C GLY A 79 15.70 3.72 -4.26
N ALA A 80 15.66 4.77 -3.44
CA ALA A 80 16.27 4.78 -2.10
C ALA A 80 15.68 3.71 -1.14
N MET A 81 14.49 3.18 -1.46
CA MET A 81 13.84 2.13 -0.69
C MET A 81 14.02 0.74 -1.31
N ASP A 82 14.79 0.58 -2.40
CA ASP A 82 14.83 -0.63 -3.25
C ASP A 82 13.43 -1.04 -3.76
N VAL A 83 12.67 -0.07 -4.28
CA VAL A 83 11.37 -0.29 -4.89
C VAL A 83 11.38 0.19 -6.32
N GLU A 84 11.05 -0.71 -7.24
CA GLU A 84 10.87 -0.37 -8.65
C GLU A 84 9.64 0.52 -8.83
N VAL A 85 9.72 1.45 -9.78
CA VAL A 85 8.61 2.34 -10.14
C VAL A 85 8.46 2.40 -11.65
N ALA A 86 7.22 2.35 -12.12
CA ALA A 86 6.85 2.52 -13.52
C ALA A 86 5.81 3.63 -13.67
N PHE A 87 5.96 4.48 -14.67
CA PHE A 87 4.99 5.54 -14.98
C PHE A 87 4.03 5.02 -16.06
N SER A 88 2.78 4.85 -15.68
CA SER A 88 1.74 4.26 -16.51
C SER A 88 0.91 5.33 -17.21
N GLN A 89 0.76 5.19 -18.52
CA GLN A 89 -0.09 6.03 -19.36
C GLN A 89 -1.28 5.23 -19.93
N VAL A 90 -1.66 4.12 -19.28
CA VAL A 90 -2.69 3.20 -19.79
C VAL A 90 -4.04 3.86 -20.04
N PHE A 91 -4.36 4.93 -19.30
CA PHE A 91 -5.58 5.70 -19.52
C PHE A 91 -5.59 6.39 -20.88
N ALA A 92 -4.47 7.00 -21.29
CA ALA A 92 -4.36 7.76 -22.54
C ALA A 92 -3.96 6.88 -23.74
N LYS A 93 -3.19 5.81 -23.50
CA LYS A 93 -2.54 5.00 -24.55
C LYS A 93 -2.96 3.52 -24.56
N GLY A 94 -3.94 3.14 -23.75
CA GLY A 94 -4.35 1.74 -23.61
C GLY A 94 -3.18 0.84 -23.18
N GLY A 95 -3.16 -0.41 -23.65
CA GLY A 95 -2.11 -1.37 -23.30
C GLY A 95 -0.69 -0.90 -23.58
N ALA A 96 -0.48 -0.09 -24.64
CA ALA A 96 0.83 0.46 -24.98
C ALA A 96 1.40 1.37 -23.87
N GLY A 97 0.54 2.06 -23.12
CA GLY A 97 0.93 2.90 -21.99
C GLY A 97 1.32 2.13 -20.73
N GLY A 98 1.18 0.80 -20.73
CA GLY A 98 1.51 -0.07 -19.58
C GLY A 98 2.64 -1.05 -19.84
N VAL A 99 3.29 -1.00 -21.02
CA VAL A 99 4.36 -1.95 -21.40
C VAL A 99 5.52 -1.91 -20.40
N GLU A 100 5.99 -0.71 -20.01
CA GLU A 100 7.07 -0.57 -19.02
C GLU A 100 6.72 -1.24 -17.68
N LEU A 101 5.49 -1.02 -17.19
CA LEU A 101 5.00 -1.65 -15.96
C LEU A 101 4.97 -3.18 -16.09
N ALA A 102 4.47 -3.68 -17.22
CA ALA A 102 4.38 -5.11 -17.48
C ALA A 102 5.77 -5.77 -17.55
N GLU A 103 6.71 -5.17 -18.28
CA GLU A 103 8.09 -5.66 -18.39
C GLU A 103 8.80 -5.70 -17.03
N LYS A 104 8.71 -4.60 -16.26
CA LYS A 104 9.27 -4.53 -14.90
C LYS A 104 8.63 -5.54 -13.95
N LEU A 105 7.32 -5.73 -14.03
CA LEU A 105 6.59 -6.70 -13.21
C LEU A 105 7.01 -8.13 -13.53
N VAL A 106 7.08 -8.50 -14.82
CA VAL A 106 7.55 -9.83 -15.25
C VAL A 106 8.99 -10.06 -14.80
N HIS A 107 9.87 -9.06 -14.98
CA HIS A 107 11.26 -9.15 -14.50
C HIS A 107 11.34 -9.34 -12.99
N MET A 108 10.55 -8.59 -12.21
CA MET A 108 10.50 -8.71 -10.75
C MET A 108 10.04 -10.11 -10.32
N ILE A 109 8.98 -10.64 -10.92
CA ILE A 109 8.47 -11.99 -10.61
C ILE A 109 9.55 -13.05 -10.86
N ASN A 110 10.34 -12.90 -11.93
CA ASN A 110 11.40 -13.86 -12.29
C ASN A 110 12.66 -13.76 -11.43
N THR A 111 12.92 -12.61 -10.79
CA THR A 111 14.19 -12.34 -10.08
C THR A 111 14.05 -12.21 -8.56
N LYS A 112 12.86 -11.83 -8.07
CA LYS A 112 12.57 -11.65 -6.64
C LYS A 112 11.40 -12.57 -6.26
N PRO A 113 11.65 -13.81 -5.80
CA PRO A 113 10.57 -14.74 -5.46
C PRO A 113 9.78 -14.27 -4.23
N SER A 114 8.46 -14.42 -4.29
CA SER A 114 7.57 -14.16 -3.15
C SER A 114 7.74 -15.19 -2.04
N LYS A 115 7.76 -14.70 -0.80
CA LYS A 115 7.74 -15.49 0.44
C LYS A 115 6.47 -15.21 1.22
N PHE A 116 5.34 -15.23 0.51
CA PHE A 116 4.05 -14.83 1.06
C PHE A 116 3.72 -15.55 2.36
N SER A 117 3.33 -14.77 3.37
CA SER A 117 2.73 -15.26 4.61
C SER A 117 1.58 -14.34 5.05
N THR A 118 0.57 -14.90 5.71
CA THR A 118 -0.49 -14.09 6.35
C THR A 118 0.09 -13.28 7.52
N LEU A 119 -0.54 -12.15 7.83
CA LEU A 119 -0.07 -11.23 8.88
C LEU A 119 -0.12 -11.84 10.29
N TYR A 120 -1.08 -12.72 10.53
CA TYR A 120 -1.30 -13.37 11.82
C TYR A 120 -1.83 -14.80 11.63
N ASP A 121 -1.81 -15.58 12.71
CA ASP A 121 -2.41 -16.91 12.78
C ASP A 121 -3.90 -16.80 13.15
N VAL A 122 -4.76 -17.43 12.36
CA VAL A 122 -6.21 -17.45 12.59
C VAL A 122 -6.62 -18.14 13.89
N ASN A 123 -5.73 -18.87 14.56
CA ASN A 123 -5.99 -19.47 15.86
C ASN A 123 -5.66 -18.56 17.05
N TRP A 124 -5.16 -17.34 16.81
CA TRP A 124 -4.93 -16.38 17.89
C TRP A 124 -6.23 -15.82 18.48
N PRO A 125 -6.20 -15.32 19.72
CA PRO A 125 -7.35 -14.60 20.29
C PRO A 125 -7.78 -13.42 19.41
N ILE A 126 -9.09 -13.16 19.34
CA ILE A 126 -9.69 -12.11 18.48
C ILE A 126 -9.00 -10.76 18.69
N LYS A 127 -8.84 -10.35 19.96
CA LYS A 127 -8.20 -9.06 20.30
C LYS A 127 -6.76 -8.96 19.80
N LYS A 128 -5.99 -10.05 19.88
CA LYS A 128 -4.61 -10.08 19.38
C LYS A 128 -4.56 -9.91 17.86
N LYS A 129 -5.50 -10.50 17.12
CA LYS A 129 -5.61 -10.31 15.66
C LYS A 129 -5.91 -8.85 15.32
N ILE A 130 -6.87 -8.24 16.01
CA ILE A 130 -7.24 -6.82 15.83
C ILE A 130 -6.05 -5.91 16.14
N GLU A 131 -5.39 -6.12 17.28
CA GLU A 131 -4.19 -5.38 17.68
C GLU A 131 -3.06 -5.53 16.65
N THR A 132 -2.82 -6.74 16.15
CA THR A 132 -1.80 -6.97 15.11
C THR A 132 -2.08 -6.15 13.87
N ILE A 133 -3.33 -6.12 13.37
CA ILE A 133 -3.69 -5.29 12.22
C ILE A 133 -3.48 -3.80 12.54
N ALA A 134 -3.98 -3.34 13.69
CA ALA A 134 -3.92 -1.94 14.09
C ALA A 134 -2.48 -1.43 14.23
N HIS A 135 -1.60 -2.20 14.86
CA HIS A 135 -0.20 -1.84 15.06
C HIS A 135 0.61 -1.97 13.77
N GLU A 136 0.55 -3.13 13.12
CA GLU A 136 1.44 -3.43 12.01
C GLU A 136 1.05 -2.67 10.74
N ILE A 137 -0.25 -2.62 10.41
CA ILE A 137 -0.75 -2.03 9.16
C ILE A 137 -1.07 -0.54 9.32
N TYR A 138 -1.80 -0.17 10.37
CA TYR A 138 -2.24 1.23 10.55
C TYR A 138 -1.24 2.08 11.32
N GLY A 139 -0.33 1.47 12.09
CA GLY A 139 0.58 2.22 12.97
C GLY A 139 -0.11 2.81 14.19
N ALA A 140 -1.24 2.24 14.63
CA ALA A 140 -1.91 2.64 15.85
C ALA A 140 -1.03 2.34 17.08
N SER A 141 -1.13 3.17 18.12
CA SER A 141 -0.39 2.96 19.38
C SER A 141 -1.09 2.00 20.33
N SER A 142 -2.41 1.84 20.22
CA SER A 142 -3.22 0.94 21.04
C SER A 142 -4.61 0.73 20.40
N VAL A 143 -5.32 -0.30 20.86
CA VAL A 143 -6.73 -0.55 20.55
C VAL A 143 -7.54 -0.49 21.84
N THR A 144 -8.64 0.25 21.83
CA THR A 144 -9.58 0.33 22.95
C THR A 144 -10.91 -0.28 22.55
N TYR A 145 -11.52 -1.03 23.47
CA TYR A 145 -12.77 -1.74 23.23
C TYR A 145 -13.87 -1.11 24.08
N ALA A 146 -14.98 -0.75 23.42
CA ALA A 146 -16.19 -0.37 24.13
C ALA A 146 -16.78 -1.59 24.86
N PRO A 147 -17.52 -1.42 25.97
CA PRO A 147 -18.12 -2.55 26.70
C PRO A 147 -19.01 -3.45 25.82
N ALA A 148 -19.69 -2.88 24.84
CA ALA A 148 -20.50 -3.64 23.89
C ALA A 148 -19.64 -4.51 22.95
N ALA A 149 -18.47 -4.02 22.54
CA ALA A 149 -17.53 -4.78 21.71
C ALA A 149 -16.93 -5.95 22.48
N ASP A 150 -16.54 -5.75 23.74
CA ASP A 150 -16.04 -6.83 24.60
C ASP A 150 -17.08 -7.93 24.81
N LYS A 151 -18.35 -7.55 25.03
CA LYS A 151 -19.46 -8.51 25.14
C LYS A 151 -19.68 -9.28 23.84
N ALA A 152 -19.56 -8.62 22.70
CA ALA A 152 -19.70 -9.26 21.39
C ALA A 152 -18.55 -10.24 21.10
N ILE A 153 -17.31 -9.84 21.36
CA ILE A 153 -16.12 -10.70 21.23
C ILE A 153 -16.29 -11.97 22.05
N LYS A 154 -16.67 -11.83 23.32
CA LYS A 154 -16.89 -12.99 24.20
C LYS A 154 -17.97 -13.92 23.65
N LYS A 155 -19.07 -13.38 23.13
CA LYS A 155 -20.14 -14.18 22.51
C LYS A 155 -19.64 -14.93 21.26
N ILE A 156 -18.77 -14.32 20.45
CA ILE A 156 -18.17 -14.96 19.27
C ILE A 156 -17.28 -16.12 19.69
N GLU A 157 -16.49 -15.96 20.76
CA GLU A 157 -15.66 -17.03 21.34
C GLU A 157 -16.52 -18.17 21.90
N GLU A 158 -17.62 -17.87 22.60
CA GLU A 158 -18.59 -18.86 23.10
C GLU A 158 -19.27 -19.64 21.96
N MET A 159 -19.38 -19.05 20.77
CA MET A 159 -19.91 -19.69 19.56
C MET A 159 -18.84 -20.45 18.76
N GLU A 160 -17.59 -20.51 19.23
CA GLU A 160 -16.45 -21.14 18.55
C GLU A 160 -16.16 -20.54 17.15
N LEU A 161 -16.52 -19.27 16.96
CA LEU A 161 -16.29 -18.52 15.73
C LEU A 161 -15.03 -17.63 15.80
N ASP A 162 -14.25 -17.77 16.87
CA ASP A 162 -13.04 -17.00 17.15
C ASP A 162 -11.90 -17.29 16.17
N LYS A 163 -11.92 -18.46 15.51
CA LYS A 163 -10.92 -18.88 14.52
C LYS A 163 -11.11 -18.29 13.13
N LEU A 164 -12.09 -17.41 12.96
CA LEU A 164 -12.29 -16.69 11.69
C LEU A 164 -11.29 -15.52 11.56
N PRO A 165 -10.99 -15.07 10.32
CA PRO A 165 -10.26 -13.83 10.07
C PRO A 165 -11.03 -12.59 10.54
N ILE A 166 -10.30 -11.49 10.78
CA ILE A 166 -10.86 -10.18 11.11
C ILE A 166 -11.06 -9.38 9.82
N CYS A 167 -12.20 -8.69 9.71
CA CYS A 167 -12.50 -7.73 8.66
C CYS A 167 -12.72 -6.36 9.28
#